data_AF-A0A0B1SNI0-F1
#
_entry.id   AF-A0A0B1SNI0-F1
#
_cell.length_a   1.000
_cell.length_b   1.000
_cell.length_c   1.000
_cell.angle_alpha   90.00
_cell.angle_beta   90.00
_cell.angle_gamma   90.00
#
_symmetry.space_group_name_H-M   'P 1'
#
loop_
_entity.id
_entity.type
_entity.pdbx_description
1 polymer ?
#
loop_
_entity_poly.entity_id
_entity_poly.type
_entity_poly.pdbx_seq_one_letter_code
_entity_poly.pdbx_strand_id
1 'polypeptide(L)'
;MMTRRRKQSGSASGASAELLMENMDMDENTPPKTVTAEEVFKKKPTRRNGPKKQVPELEVEATEKKVLKILSMFWNFIPRDFIKQYMTYIVDVLSRDTVVGVRLAVYEGMCYIITVPACLNAAEHALKCITLNGINDKNERVRDAAFEMLKLLKGHRYIRFFDVVPMEEILARLEIETSETVRRQIVPLIFKSFFPDLERVNRNDRMRRIAFLIKHGRICALTFHRLVFPLGLVTVKEAGEAFFVLFFL
;
A
#
# COMPACT_ATOMS: atom_id res chain seq x y z
N MET A 1 60.04 -19.88 -14.14
CA MET A 1 58.95 -20.85 -14.40
C MET A 1 58.45 -20.70 -15.84
N MET A 2 57.68 -21.66 -16.34
CA MET A 2 57.46 -21.89 -17.78
C MET A 2 56.51 -20.91 -18.49
N THR A 3 56.60 -20.86 -19.83
CA THR A 3 55.67 -20.18 -20.73
C THR A 3 55.18 -21.12 -21.85
N ARG A 4 54.13 -20.71 -22.57
CA ARG A 4 53.60 -21.24 -23.87
C ARG A 4 52.95 -22.64 -23.93
N ARG A 5 51.65 -22.62 -24.25
CA ARG A 5 50.94 -23.33 -25.36
C ARG A 5 49.57 -22.63 -25.51
N ARG A 6 48.95 -22.29 -26.66
CA ARG A 6 49.00 -22.69 -28.10
C ARG A 6 48.64 -24.17 -28.33
N LYS A 7 47.74 -24.56 -29.25
CA LYS A 7 47.12 -23.83 -30.39
C LYS A 7 45.88 -24.58 -30.95
N GLN A 8 44.91 -23.85 -31.55
CA GLN A 8 44.06 -24.18 -32.72
C GLN A 8 43.44 -25.58 -32.97
N SER A 9 42.11 -25.60 -33.18
CA SER A 9 41.42 -25.96 -34.45
C SER A 9 39.92 -25.53 -34.39
N GLY A 10 39.20 -25.23 -35.49
CA GLY A 10 39.65 -24.79 -36.82
C GLY A 10 38.68 -25.08 -37.99
N SER A 11 37.79 -24.13 -38.35
CA SER A 11 36.97 -24.04 -39.61
C SER A 11 35.96 -25.19 -39.92
N ALA A 12 34.85 -25.02 -40.66
CA ALA A 12 34.14 -23.83 -41.21
C ALA A 12 32.66 -23.87 -40.70
N SER A 13 31.53 -23.45 -41.33
CA SER A 13 31.09 -22.72 -42.56
C SER A 13 29.61 -22.30 -42.31
N GLY A 14 28.87 -21.48 -43.08
CA GLY A 14 29.12 -20.76 -44.34
C GLY A 14 28.02 -21.06 -45.39
N ALA A 15 27.17 -20.06 -45.73
CA ALA A 15 26.02 -20.12 -46.67
C ALA A 15 24.81 -20.99 -46.22
N SER A 16 23.54 -20.76 -46.63
CA SER A 16 22.83 -19.54 -47.09
C SER A 16 21.31 -19.73 -46.85
N ALA A 17 20.46 -18.78 -47.31
CA ALA A 17 19.00 -18.79 -47.13
C ALA A 17 18.19 -19.38 -48.32
N GLU A 18 16.89 -19.60 -48.06
CA GLU A 18 15.76 -19.79 -48.99
C GLU A 18 15.63 -21.08 -49.84
N LEU A 19 14.41 -21.65 -49.78
CA LEU A 19 13.58 -22.37 -50.78
C LEU A 19 12.64 -23.31 -49.99
N LEU A 20 11.36 -22.97 -49.71
CA LEU A 20 10.17 -22.70 -50.54
C LEU A 20 9.25 -23.93 -50.74
N MET A 21 8.10 -23.89 -50.04
CA MET A 21 6.75 -24.33 -50.45
C MET A 21 6.46 -25.83 -50.71
N GLU A 22 5.16 -26.07 -50.98
CA GLU A 22 4.46 -27.33 -51.25
C GLU A 22 4.27 -28.30 -50.06
N ASN A 23 3.07 -28.81 -49.75
CA ASN A 23 1.77 -28.73 -50.44
C ASN A 23 0.61 -28.25 -49.55
N MET A 24 -0.36 -27.59 -50.18
CA MET A 24 -1.75 -27.49 -49.70
C MET A 24 -2.59 -28.49 -50.48
N ASP A 25 -3.56 -29.13 -49.82
CA ASP A 25 -4.74 -29.72 -50.46
C ASP A 25 -5.98 -29.36 -49.62
N MET A 26 -7.10 -29.13 -50.28
CA MET A 26 -8.35 -28.61 -49.70
C MET A 26 -9.56 -29.31 -50.34
N ASP A 27 -10.66 -29.37 -49.59
CA ASP A 27 -12.02 -29.76 -50.02
C ASP A 27 -12.20 -31.24 -50.46
N GLU A 28 -13.40 -31.83 -50.48
CA GLU A 28 -14.76 -31.27 -50.36
C GLU A 28 -15.75 -32.22 -49.62
N ASN A 29 -16.87 -31.66 -49.10
CA ASN A 29 -18.25 -32.19 -48.90
C ASN A 29 -18.55 -33.72 -48.81
N THR A 30 -19.54 -34.25 -48.07
CA THR A 30 -20.72 -33.79 -47.26
C THR A 30 -21.22 -34.98 -46.39
N PRO A 31 -22.37 -34.99 -45.65
CA PRO A 31 -23.13 -33.95 -44.93
C PRO A 31 -23.28 -34.30 -43.41
N PRO A 32 -23.90 -33.45 -42.54
CA PRO A 32 -23.94 -33.68 -41.09
C PRO A 32 -25.00 -34.69 -40.62
N LYS A 33 -24.82 -35.23 -39.40
CA LYS A 33 -25.88 -35.91 -38.62
C LYS A 33 -26.08 -35.23 -37.25
N THR A 34 -27.34 -35.20 -36.84
CA THR A 34 -27.88 -34.32 -35.79
C THR A 34 -27.56 -34.80 -34.36
N VAL A 35 -27.60 -33.87 -33.41
CA VAL A 35 -27.49 -34.14 -31.97
C VAL A 35 -28.71 -34.93 -31.48
N THR A 36 -28.47 -36.05 -30.80
CA THR A 36 -29.35 -36.58 -29.75
C THR A 36 -28.60 -36.45 -28.42
N ALA A 37 -29.19 -35.75 -27.45
CA ALA A 37 -28.54 -35.48 -26.19
C ALA A 37 -28.79 -36.61 -25.17
N GLU A 38 -27.73 -37.22 -24.64
CA GLU A 38 -27.66 -37.72 -23.26
C GLU A 38 -26.22 -38.13 -22.88
N GLU A 39 -25.97 -38.30 -21.57
CA GLU A 39 -24.78 -38.90 -20.96
C GLU A 39 -23.36 -38.35 -21.28
N VAL A 40 -23.08 -37.10 -20.89
CA VAL A 40 -21.68 -36.67 -20.59
C VAL A 40 -21.57 -36.10 -19.17
N PHE A 41 -21.41 -36.99 -18.18
CA PHE A 41 -21.10 -36.61 -16.79
C PHE A 41 -19.84 -37.31 -16.22
N LYS A 42 -18.76 -37.31 -17.00
CA LYS A 42 -17.44 -37.74 -16.53
C LYS A 42 -16.95 -36.83 -15.39
N LYS A 43 -17.04 -37.33 -14.15
CA LYS A 43 -16.63 -36.64 -12.92
C LYS A 43 -15.19 -36.11 -13.03
N LYS A 44 -15.01 -34.78 -12.99
CA LYS A 44 -13.68 -34.17 -12.79
C LYS A 44 -13.14 -34.57 -11.41
N PRO A 45 -11.85 -34.91 -11.25
CA PRO A 45 -11.31 -35.28 -9.96
C PRO A 45 -11.33 -34.06 -9.01
N THR A 46 -11.97 -34.21 -7.86
CA THR A 46 -11.95 -33.18 -6.81
C THR A 46 -10.54 -33.04 -6.25
N ARG A 47 -9.90 -31.88 -6.49
CA ARG A 47 -8.72 -31.47 -5.73
C ARG A 47 -9.11 -31.41 -4.25
N ARG A 48 -8.73 -32.45 -3.49
CA ARG A 48 -8.78 -32.41 -2.03
C ARG A 48 -7.83 -31.33 -1.55
N ASN A 49 -8.37 -30.16 -1.22
CA ASN A 49 -7.64 -29.19 -0.42
C ASN A 49 -7.35 -29.85 0.93
N GLY A 50 -6.10 -30.27 1.14
CA GLY A 50 -5.63 -30.63 2.47
C GLY A 50 -5.79 -29.46 3.44
N PRO A 51 -5.82 -29.70 4.76
CA PRO A 51 -5.90 -28.61 5.73
C PRO A 51 -4.74 -27.64 5.48
N LYS A 52 -5.08 -26.39 5.16
CA LYS A 52 -4.09 -25.32 5.07
C LYS A 52 -3.44 -25.22 6.45
N LYS A 53 -2.13 -25.52 6.57
CA LYS A 53 -1.41 -25.28 7.82
C LYS A 53 -1.60 -23.81 8.19
N GLN A 54 -2.21 -23.55 9.35
CA GLN A 54 -2.26 -22.22 9.91
C GLN A 54 -0.81 -21.77 10.15
N VAL A 55 -0.45 -20.62 9.59
CA VAL A 55 0.87 -20.01 9.80
C VAL A 55 0.77 -19.29 11.14
N PRO A 56 1.61 -19.59 12.15
CA PRO A 56 1.46 -19.02 13.50
C PRO A 56 1.39 -17.49 13.52
N GLU A 57 2.14 -16.82 12.62
CA GLU A 57 2.08 -15.36 12.44
C GLU A 57 0.66 -14.83 12.13
N LEU A 58 -0.13 -15.56 11.33
CA LEU A 58 -1.51 -15.16 11.01
C LEU A 58 -2.47 -15.37 12.20
N GLU A 59 -2.17 -16.31 13.10
CA GLU A 59 -2.97 -16.54 14.30
C GLU A 59 -2.76 -15.44 15.35
N VAL A 60 -1.50 -14.99 15.50
CA VAL A 60 -1.15 -13.87 16.40
C VAL A 60 -1.61 -12.53 15.80
N GLU A 61 -1.42 -12.30 14.49
CA GLU A 61 -2.00 -11.14 13.75
C GLU A 61 -3.51 -11.05 13.99
N ALA A 62 -4.21 -12.19 13.89
CA ALA A 62 -5.64 -12.28 14.14
C ALA A 62 -6.02 -12.25 15.64
N THR A 63 -5.09 -12.19 16.59
CA THR A 63 -5.37 -12.18 18.03
C THR A 63 -5.31 -10.78 18.61
N GLU A 64 -4.18 -10.06 18.52
CA GLU A 64 -4.06 -8.70 19.06
C GLU A 64 -5.07 -7.73 18.43
N LYS A 65 -5.32 -7.87 17.13
CA LYS A 65 -6.36 -7.12 16.39
C LYS A 65 -7.77 -7.36 16.97
N LYS A 66 -8.07 -8.55 17.49
CA LYS A 66 -9.34 -8.84 18.18
C LYS A 66 -9.38 -8.24 19.57
N VAL A 67 -8.27 -8.25 20.33
CA VAL A 67 -8.21 -7.61 21.65
C VAL A 67 -8.51 -6.11 21.54
N LEU A 68 -7.86 -5.42 20.59
CA LEU A 68 -8.11 -4.01 20.31
C LEU A 68 -9.56 -3.72 19.86
N LYS A 69 -10.16 -4.62 19.09
CA LYS A 69 -11.59 -4.54 18.69
C LYS A 69 -12.54 -4.73 19.88
N ILE A 70 -12.25 -5.67 20.79
CA ILE A 70 -13.04 -5.92 22.01
C ILE A 70 -12.89 -4.73 22.96
N LEU A 71 -11.68 -4.18 23.10
CA LEU A 71 -11.38 -3.00 23.90
C LEU A 71 -12.19 -1.77 23.47
N SER A 72 -12.35 -1.52 22.16
CA SER A 72 -13.18 -0.40 21.68
C SER A 72 -14.69 -0.64 21.85
N MET A 73 -15.14 -1.90 21.78
CA MET A 73 -16.56 -2.27 21.99
C MET A 73 -17.00 -2.16 23.45
N PHE A 74 -16.15 -2.56 24.40
CA PHE A 74 -16.49 -2.64 25.82
C PHE A 74 -15.84 -1.54 26.68
N TRP A 75 -15.22 -0.53 26.05
CA TRP A 75 -14.41 0.52 26.68
C TRP A 75 -14.92 1.05 28.03
N ASN A 76 -16.20 1.41 28.12
CA ASN A 76 -16.81 1.99 29.32
C ASN A 76 -16.93 1.02 30.52
N PHE A 77 -16.76 -0.28 30.30
CA PHE A 77 -16.80 -1.33 31.32
C PHE A 77 -15.40 -1.80 31.75
N ILE A 78 -14.34 -1.36 31.07
CA ILE A 78 -12.98 -1.84 31.28
C ILE A 78 -12.26 -0.93 32.29
N PRO A 79 -11.57 -1.47 33.32
CA PRO A 79 -10.85 -0.66 34.31
C PRO A 79 -9.81 0.27 33.67
N ARG A 80 -9.78 1.54 34.09
CA ARG A 80 -8.86 2.56 33.53
C ARG A 80 -7.39 2.18 33.69
N ASP A 81 -7.03 1.48 34.75
CA ASP A 81 -5.65 1.00 34.96
C ASP A 81 -5.26 -0.10 33.96
N PHE A 82 -6.20 -1.01 33.62
CA PHE A 82 -5.99 -1.99 32.55
C PHE A 82 -5.84 -1.31 31.19
N ILE A 83 -6.70 -0.32 30.88
CA ILE A 83 -6.59 0.49 29.65
C ILE A 83 -5.20 1.13 29.56
N LYS A 84 -4.72 1.75 30.65
CA LYS A 84 -3.39 2.38 30.70
C LYS A 84 -2.27 1.35 30.49
N GLN A 85 -2.31 0.23 31.22
CA GLN A 85 -1.32 -0.84 31.09
C GLN A 85 -1.27 -1.43 29.68
N TYR A 86 -2.41 -1.69 29.05
CA TYR A 86 -2.47 -2.26 27.70
C TYR A 86 -2.02 -1.25 26.63
N MET A 87 -2.34 0.05 26.78
CA MET A 87 -1.80 1.10 25.92
C MET A 87 -0.28 1.24 26.04
N THR A 88 0.28 1.13 27.24
CA THR A 88 1.74 1.06 27.44
C THR A 88 2.34 -0.19 26.79
N TYR A 89 1.73 -1.36 26.96
CA TYR A 89 2.18 -2.62 26.34
C TYR A 89 2.17 -2.58 24.79
N ILE A 90 1.19 -1.90 24.19
CA ILE A 90 1.16 -1.64 22.74
C ILE A 90 2.36 -0.80 22.29
N VAL A 91 2.68 0.27 23.03
CA VAL A 91 3.81 1.16 22.71
C VAL A 91 5.15 0.47 22.90
N ASP A 92 5.38 -0.15 24.05
CA ASP A 92 6.71 -0.63 24.42
C ASP A 92 7.03 -2.02 23.85
N VAL A 93 6.02 -2.87 23.64
CA VAL A 93 6.19 -4.26 23.17
C VAL A 93 5.58 -4.47 21.78
N LEU A 94 4.26 -4.46 21.63
CA LEU A 94 3.60 -4.98 20.42
C LEU A 94 3.96 -4.20 19.14
N SER A 95 4.03 -2.86 19.22
CA SER A 95 4.42 -2.03 18.07
C SER A 95 5.90 -2.16 17.66
N ARG A 96 6.71 -2.86 18.46
CA ARG A 96 8.15 -3.07 18.31
C ARG A 96 8.53 -4.56 18.11
N ASP A 97 7.55 -5.46 18.08
CA ASP A 97 7.78 -6.91 17.97
C ASP A 97 8.56 -7.29 16.71
N THR A 98 9.36 -8.35 16.80
CA THR A 98 10.04 -8.97 15.66
C THR A 98 9.07 -9.46 14.57
N VAL A 99 7.92 -10.02 14.96
CA VAL A 99 6.91 -10.61 14.07
C VAL A 99 6.13 -9.52 13.35
N VAL A 100 6.01 -9.63 12.02
CA VAL A 100 5.34 -8.61 11.19
C VAL A 100 3.84 -8.61 11.48
N GLY A 101 3.24 -9.79 11.62
CA GLY A 101 1.83 -9.95 11.98
C GLY A 101 1.43 -9.26 13.29
N VAL A 102 2.31 -9.26 14.31
CA VAL A 102 2.06 -8.56 15.58
C VAL A 102 2.04 -7.05 15.37
N ARG A 103 3.09 -6.49 14.76
CA ARG A 103 3.17 -5.05 14.50
C ARG A 103 2.03 -4.57 13.60
N LEU A 104 1.65 -5.35 12.60
CA LEU A 104 0.51 -5.05 11.72
C LEU A 104 -0.81 -5.01 12.49
N ALA A 105 -1.06 -6.01 13.33
CA ALA A 105 -2.27 -6.10 14.15
C ALA A 105 -2.45 -4.93 15.12
N VAL A 106 -1.35 -4.29 15.55
CA VAL A 106 -1.42 -3.03 16.31
C VAL A 106 -2.06 -1.93 15.48
N TYR A 107 -1.53 -1.59 14.30
CA TYR A 107 -2.08 -0.48 13.50
C TYR A 107 -3.51 -0.77 13.02
N GLU A 108 -3.77 -2.01 12.55
CA GLU A 108 -5.12 -2.43 12.17
C GLU A 108 -6.11 -2.46 13.35
N GLY A 109 -5.65 -2.76 14.57
CA GLY A 109 -6.46 -2.76 15.77
C GLY A 109 -6.73 -1.34 16.29
N MET A 110 -5.73 -0.44 16.21
CA MET A 110 -5.88 0.97 16.58
C MET A 110 -6.89 1.71 15.69
N CYS A 111 -7.13 1.24 14.46
CA CYS A 111 -8.26 1.72 13.65
C CYS A 111 -9.61 1.59 14.38
N TYR A 112 -9.87 0.50 15.12
CA TYR A 112 -11.10 0.34 15.90
C TYR A 112 -11.16 1.27 17.12
N ILE A 113 -10.01 1.59 17.71
CA ILE A 113 -9.86 2.51 18.85
C ILE A 113 -10.16 3.95 18.40
N ILE A 114 -9.58 4.39 17.27
CA ILE A 114 -9.76 5.75 16.73
C ILE A 114 -11.23 6.06 16.42
N THR A 115 -11.98 5.07 15.90
CA THR A 115 -13.40 5.27 15.55
C THR A 115 -14.33 5.47 16.76
N VAL A 116 -13.86 5.32 17.99
CA VAL A 116 -14.67 5.48 19.21
C VAL A 116 -14.18 6.72 19.98
N PRO A 117 -14.92 7.85 19.97
CA PRO A 117 -14.46 9.11 20.59
C PRO A 117 -14.09 9.01 22.08
N ALA A 118 -14.76 8.12 22.84
CA ALA A 118 -14.44 7.86 24.24
C ALA A 118 -13.07 7.20 24.46
N CYS A 119 -12.53 6.50 23.45
CA CYS A 119 -11.22 5.86 23.52
C CYS A 119 -10.07 6.85 23.22
N LEU A 120 -10.33 7.82 22.35
CA LEU A 120 -9.27 8.55 21.66
C LEU A 120 -8.37 9.37 22.58
N ASN A 121 -8.92 10.00 23.63
CA ASN A 121 -8.14 10.79 24.58
C ASN A 121 -7.13 9.94 25.38
N ALA A 122 -7.39 8.65 25.57
CA ALA A 122 -6.44 7.72 26.19
C ALA A 122 -5.46 7.11 25.17
N ALA A 123 -5.91 6.98 23.91
CA ALA A 123 -5.11 6.44 22.81
C ALA A 123 -4.13 7.47 22.20
N GLU A 124 -4.37 8.78 22.35
CA GLU A 124 -3.59 9.85 21.73
C GLU A 124 -2.08 9.73 21.99
N HIS A 125 -1.69 9.46 23.24
CA HIS A 125 -0.27 9.28 23.58
C HIS A 125 0.32 8.05 22.90
N ALA A 126 -0.40 6.92 22.90
CA ALA A 126 0.03 5.71 22.21
C ALA A 126 0.17 5.93 20.70
N LEU A 127 -0.79 6.61 20.07
CA LEU A 127 -0.75 7.00 18.66
C LEU A 127 0.52 7.81 18.34
N LYS A 128 0.85 8.82 19.14
CA LYS A 128 2.08 9.62 18.99
C LYS A 128 3.34 8.76 19.10
N CYS A 129 3.37 7.81 20.04
CA CYS A 129 4.54 6.95 20.27
C CYS A 129 4.73 5.83 19.22
N ILE A 130 3.67 5.31 18.60
CA ILE A 130 3.78 4.24 17.58
C ILE A 130 3.89 4.77 16.15
N THR A 131 3.23 5.88 15.82
CA THR A 131 3.01 6.28 14.42
C THR A 131 4.29 6.45 13.63
N LEU A 132 5.30 7.12 14.20
CA LEU A 132 6.57 7.35 13.50
C LEU A 132 7.30 6.05 13.15
N ASN A 133 7.23 5.03 14.02
CA ASN A 133 7.77 3.70 13.73
C ASN A 133 6.93 3.00 12.66
N GLY A 134 5.60 3.10 12.72
CA GLY A 134 4.66 2.48 11.78
C GLY A 134 4.82 2.98 10.36
N ILE A 135 4.82 4.30 10.13
CA ILE A 135 5.03 4.88 8.79
C ILE A 135 6.44 4.62 8.25
N ASN A 136 7.40 4.33 9.14
CA ASN A 136 8.80 4.06 8.80
C ASN A 136 9.18 2.56 8.86
N ASP A 137 8.21 1.64 9.03
CA ASP A 137 8.47 0.21 9.21
C ASP A 137 9.16 -0.41 7.99
N LYS A 138 9.95 -1.46 8.22
CA LYS A 138 10.64 -2.22 7.16
C LYS A 138 9.65 -2.92 6.22
N ASN A 139 8.51 -3.40 6.72
CA ASN A 139 7.50 -4.12 5.96
C ASN A 139 6.40 -3.19 5.43
N GLU A 140 6.06 -3.30 4.14
CA GLU A 140 5.07 -2.44 3.51
C GLU A 140 3.64 -2.62 4.03
N ARG A 141 3.23 -3.83 4.49
CA ARG A 141 1.89 -4.04 5.09
C ARG A 141 1.72 -3.18 6.35
N VAL A 142 2.77 -3.07 7.16
CA VAL A 142 2.77 -2.28 8.39
C VAL A 142 2.70 -0.79 8.07
N ARG A 143 3.45 -0.31 7.06
CA ARG A 143 3.36 1.08 6.59
C ARG A 143 1.98 1.42 6.02
N ASP A 144 1.40 0.54 5.21
CA ASP A 144 0.06 0.67 4.64
C ASP A 144 -1.01 0.82 5.74
N ALA A 145 -1.01 -0.08 6.74
CA ALA A 145 -1.91 -0.02 7.88
C ALA A 145 -1.67 1.21 8.78
N ALA A 146 -0.43 1.66 8.95
CA ALA A 146 -0.12 2.89 9.69
C ALA A 146 -0.68 4.14 8.98
N PHE A 147 -0.63 4.20 7.65
CA PHE A 147 -1.27 5.28 6.91
C PHE A 147 -2.80 5.15 6.84
N GLU A 148 -3.36 3.93 6.82
CA GLU A 148 -4.80 3.71 6.99
C GLU A 148 -5.30 4.25 8.34
N MET A 149 -4.60 3.92 9.43
CA MET A 149 -4.83 4.45 10.77
C MET A 149 -4.79 5.99 10.80
N LEU A 150 -3.82 6.62 10.13
CA LEU A 150 -3.73 8.09 10.04
C LEU A 150 -4.86 8.72 9.22
N LYS A 151 -5.38 8.06 8.17
CA LYS A 151 -6.54 8.56 7.42
C LYS A 151 -7.80 8.65 8.26
N LEU A 152 -7.98 7.78 9.25
CA LEU A 152 -9.13 7.82 10.18
C LEU A 152 -9.14 9.05 11.10
N LEU A 153 -8.00 9.73 11.26
CA LEU A 153 -7.91 11.01 11.98
C LEU A 153 -8.33 12.22 11.11
N LYS A 154 -8.60 12.03 9.81
CA LYS A 154 -9.04 13.13 8.93
C LYS A 154 -10.48 13.53 9.24
N GLY A 155 -10.68 14.81 9.54
CA GLY A 155 -11.99 15.36 9.88
C GLY A 155 -12.44 15.06 11.32
N HIS A 156 -11.60 14.41 12.13
CA HIS A 156 -11.87 14.30 13.56
C HIS A 156 -11.73 15.68 14.24
N ARG A 157 -12.60 15.97 15.22
CA ARG A 157 -12.75 17.34 15.77
C ARG A 157 -11.65 17.74 16.76
N TYR A 158 -11.08 16.74 17.45
CA TYR A 158 -10.23 16.95 18.63
C TYR A 158 -8.74 16.69 18.38
N ILE A 159 -8.41 15.99 17.29
CA ILE A 159 -7.04 15.63 16.92
C ILE A 159 -6.98 15.49 15.40
N ARG A 160 -5.85 15.85 14.79
CA ARG A 160 -5.59 15.73 13.36
C ARG A 160 -4.35 14.85 13.17
N PHE A 161 -4.17 14.24 11.99
CA PHE A 161 -3.00 13.38 11.75
C PHE A 161 -1.67 14.09 12.01
N PHE A 162 -1.59 15.40 11.74
CA PHE A 162 -0.39 16.22 11.98
C PHE A 162 -0.21 16.70 13.42
N ASP A 163 -1.16 16.40 14.32
CA ASP A 163 -0.94 16.47 15.76
C ASP A 163 -0.31 15.17 16.30
N VAL A 164 -0.28 14.10 15.50
CA VAL A 164 0.26 12.77 15.85
C VAL A 164 1.66 12.55 15.24
N VAL A 165 1.89 12.99 14.00
CA VAL A 165 3.19 12.90 13.32
C VAL A 165 3.41 14.15 12.43
N PRO A 166 4.61 14.78 12.41
CA PRO A 166 4.86 15.96 11.58
C PRO A 166 4.59 15.73 10.09
N MET A 167 4.24 16.80 9.36
CA MET A 167 4.04 16.74 7.91
C MET A 167 5.34 16.33 7.20
N GLU A 168 6.46 16.84 7.71
CA GLU A 168 7.82 16.67 7.23
C GLU A 168 8.21 15.18 7.19
N GLU A 169 7.83 14.39 8.20
CA GLU A 169 8.05 12.94 8.26
C GLU A 169 7.23 12.20 7.20
N ILE A 170 5.99 12.64 6.94
CA ILE A 170 5.14 12.06 5.89
C ILE A 170 5.70 12.38 4.49
N LEU A 171 6.23 13.59 4.29
CA LEU A 171 6.87 13.98 3.02
C LEU A 171 8.20 13.24 2.81
N ALA A 172 9.04 13.13 3.85
CA ALA A 172 10.28 12.36 3.82
C ALA A 172 10.01 10.88 3.52
N ARG A 173 8.93 10.30 4.09
CA ARG A 173 8.46 8.97 3.73
C ARG A 173 8.02 8.88 2.27
N LEU A 174 7.30 9.88 1.73
CA LEU A 174 6.85 9.89 0.34
C LEU A 174 7.99 10.03 -0.69
N GLU A 175 9.09 10.72 -0.35
CA GLU A 175 10.29 10.80 -1.21
C GLU A 175 10.93 9.41 -1.43
N ILE A 176 11.01 8.59 -0.37
CA ILE A 176 11.72 7.31 -0.39
C ILE A 176 10.83 6.07 -0.52
N GLU A 177 9.51 6.19 -0.37
CA GLU A 177 8.59 5.06 -0.43
C GLU A 177 8.64 4.39 -1.81
N THR A 178 8.82 3.07 -1.83
CA THR A 178 8.88 2.26 -3.06
C THR A 178 7.55 1.58 -3.37
N SER A 179 6.72 1.33 -2.36
CA SER A 179 5.43 0.64 -2.51
C SER A 179 4.36 1.57 -3.08
N GLU A 180 3.87 1.26 -4.27
CA GLU A 180 2.80 2.01 -4.94
C GLU A 180 1.49 1.99 -4.13
N THR A 181 1.23 0.93 -3.37
CA THR A 181 0.10 0.83 -2.43
C THR A 181 0.22 1.87 -1.32
N VAL A 182 1.37 1.93 -0.63
CA VAL A 182 1.60 2.89 0.47
C VAL A 182 1.57 4.33 -0.06
N ARG A 183 2.15 4.62 -1.23
CA ARG A 183 2.05 5.94 -1.90
C ARG A 183 0.59 6.37 -2.11
N ARG A 184 -0.29 5.42 -2.46
CA ARG A 184 -1.73 5.66 -2.65
C ARG A 184 -2.49 5.88 -1.33
N GLN A 185 -1.93 5.57 -0.17
CA GLN A 185 -2.44 5.99 1.13
C GLN A 185 -1.96 7.39 1.52
N ILE A 186 -0.68 7.70 1.28
CA ILE A 186 -0.05 8.97 1.66
C ILE A 186 -0.67 10.15 0.89
N VAL A 187 -0.83 10.03 -0.42
CA VAL A 187 -1.28 11.16 -1.27
C VAL A 187 -2.68 11.66 -0.87
N PRO A 188 -3.71 10.80 -0.64
CA PRO A 188 -4.99 11.24 -0.08
C PRO A 188 -4.90 11.80 1.34
N LEU A 189 -3.95 11.37 2.18
CA LEU A 189 -3.78 11.90 3.54
C LEU A 189 -3.39 13.39 3.49
N ILE A 190 -2.34 13.71 2.74
CA ILE A 190 -1.79 15.07 2.64
C ILE A 190 -2.50 15.97 1.62
N PHE A 191 -3.38 15.43 0.77
CA PHE A 191 -3.99 16.13 -0.37
C PHE A 191 -4.47 17.55 -0.08
N LYS A 192 -5.34 17.74 0.92
CA LYS A 192 -5.92 19.07 1.24
C LYS A 192 -4.91 20.07 1.85
N SER A 193 -3.71 19.63 2.22
CA SER A 193 -2.62 20.53 2.60
C SER A 193 -1.96 21.20 1.38
N PHE A 194 -1.96 20.54 0.22
CA PHE A 194 -1.31 21.04 -1.00
C PHE A 194 -2.32 21.49 -2.07
N PHE A 195 -3.49 20.85 -2.13
CA PHE A 195 -4.66 21.25 -2.92
C PHE A 195 -5.83 21.64 -2.00
N PRO A 196 -5.77 22.84 -1.37
CA PRO A 196 -6.92 23.42 -0.70
C PRO A 196 -7.98 23.85 -1.72
N ASP A 197 -9.23 24.02 -1.27
CA ASP A 197 -10.35 24.41 -2.14
C ASP A 197 -10.11 25.80 -2.76
N LEU A 198 -10.35 25.94 -4.07
CA LEU A 198 -9.95 27.13 -4.85
C LEU A 198 -10.56 28.44 -4.31
N GLU A 199 -11.82 28.40 -3.87
CA GLU A 199 -12.55 29.52 -3.25
C GLU A 199 -11.97 29.99 -1.90
N ARG A 200 -11.13 29.17 -1.26
CA ARG A 200 -10.65 29.40 0.11
C ARG A 200 -9.21 29.90 0.20
N VAL A 201 -8.40 29.76 -0.86
CA VAL A 201 -6.96 30.03 -0.83
C VAL A 201 -6.50 30.71 -2.11
N ASN A 202 -5.94 31.92 -1.99
CA ASN A 202 -5.43 32.72 -3.10
C ASN A 202 -4.26 32.03 -3.85
N ARG A 203 -3.93 32.53 -5.05
CA ARG A 203 -2.87 31.95 -5.90
C ARG A 203 -1.51 31.85 -5.19
N ASN A 204 -1.10 32.89 -4.45
CA ASN A 204 0.22 32.97 -3.83
C ASN A 204 0.40 31.91 -2.74
N ASP A 205 -0.64 31.65 -1.94
CA ASP A 205 -0.60 30.61 -0.91
C ASP A 205 -0.64 29.18 -1.48
N ARG A 206 -1.24 28.98 -2.66
CA ARG A 206 -1.09 27.72 -3.41
C ARG A 206 0.34 27.55 -3.93
N MET A 207 0.94 28.59 -4.50
CA MET A 207 2.36 28.56 -4.93
C MET A 207 3.32 28.28 -3.76
N ARG A 208 3.09 28.90 -2.59
CA ARG A 208 3.87 28.62 -1.36
C ARG A 208 3.77 27.16 -0.92
N ARG A 209 2.57 26.54 -0.97
CA ARG A 209 2.36 25.13 -0.63
C ARG A 209 3.08 24.19 -1.61
N ILE A 210 3.01 24.48 -2.92
CA ILE A 210 3.71 23.68 -3.95
C ILE A 210 5.24 23.84 -3.79
N ALA A 211 5.74 25.06 -3.57
CA ALA A 211 7.16 25.29 -3.31
C ALA A 211 7.66 24.59 -2.02
N PHE A 212 6.83 24.52 -0.97
CA PHE A 212 7.12 23.74 0.24
C PHE A 212 7.24 22.24 -0.06
N LEU A 213 6.35 21.70 -0.89
CA LEU A 213 6.39 20.29 -1.32
C LEU A 213 7.66 19.99 -2.13
N ILE A 214 7.99 20.83 -3.12
CA ILE A 214 9.21 20.71 -3.94
C ILE A 214 10.46 20.79 -3.06
N LYS A 215 10.51 21.70 -2.07
CA LYS A 215 11.63 21.86 -1.14
C LYS A 215 11.89 20.61 -0.29
N HIS A 216 10.87 19.81 0.01
CA HIS A 216 11.02 18.57 0.79
C HIS A 216 11.43 17.36 -0.05
N GLY A 217 11.31 17.42 -1.36
CA GLY A 217 11.74 16.33 -2.23
C GLY A 217 11.13 16.37 -3.63
N ARG A 218 11.97 16.11 -4.64
CA ARG A 218 11.56 16.09 -6.04
C ARG A 218 10.74 14.84 -6.36
N ILE A 219 11.08 13.70 -5.77
CA ILE A 219 10.35 12.44 -5.99
C ILE A 219 8.99 12.50 -5.29
N CYS A 220 8.90 13.11 -4.12
CA CYS A 220 7.71 13.38 -3.33
C CYS A 220 6.74 14.28 -4.09
N ALA A 221 7.21 15.44 -4.58
CA ALA A 221 6.41 16.34 -5.41
C ALA A 221 5.90 15.65 -6.69
N LEU A 222 6.79 15.00 -7.46
CA LEU A 222 6.39 14.27 -8.66
C LEU A 222 5.43 13.12 -8.37
N THR A 223 5.63 12.36 -7.29
CA THR A 223 4.78 11.22 -6.90
C THR A 223 3.39 11.69 -6.48
N PHE A 224 3.31 12.80 -5.73
CA PHE A 224 2.05 13.44 -5.35
C PHE A 224 1.28 13.92 -6.58
N HIS A 225 1.89 14.73 -7.45
CA HIS A 225 1.24 15.25 -8.66
C HIS A 225 0.87 14.14 -9.67
N ARG A 226 1.69 13.08 -9.79
CA ARG A 226 1.37 11.87 -10.57
C ARG A 226 0.13 11.13 -10.05
N LEU A 227 -0.15 11.17 -8.75
CA LEU A 227 -1.19 10.36 -8.12
C LEU A 227 -2.52 11.07 -7.85
N VAL A 228 -2.58 12.41 -7.78
CA VAL A 228 -3.84 13.11 -7.48
C VAL A 228 -4.95 12.82 -8.50
N PHE A 229 -4.63 12.71 -9.79
CA PHE A 229 -5.62 12.39 -10.82
C PHE A 229 -6.00 10.88 -10.85
N PRO A 230 -5.07 9.90 -10.87
CA PRO A 230 -5.39 8.47 -10.76
C PRO A 230 -6.03 8.00 -9.44
N LEU A 231 -6.20 8.91 -8.48
CA LEU A 231 -6.93 8.69 -7.23
C LEU A 231 -8.27 9.47 -7.18
N GLY A 232 -8.67 10.14 -8.26
CA GLY A 232 -9.93 10.89 -8.34
C GLY A 232 -9.99 12.12 -7.43
N LEU A 233 -8.84 12.66 -7.00
CA LEU A 233 -8.77 13.79 -6.07
C LEU A 233 -8.91 15.16 -6.78
N VAL A 234 -8.64 15.20 -8.09
CA VAL A 234 -8.72 16.39 -8.96
C VAL A 234 -9.31 16.03 -10.33
N THR A 235 -9.91 17.00 -10.99
CA THR A 235 -10.35 16.89 -12.40
C THR A 235 -9.17 16.91 -13.38
N VAL A 236 -9.41 16.52 -14.63
CA VAL A 236 -8.42 16.62 -15.73
C VAL A 236 -7.88 18.05 -15.89
N LYS A 237 -8.75 19.06 -15.75
CA LYS A 237 -8.37 20.47 -15.88
C LYS A 237 -7.41 20.89 -14.75
N GLU A 238 -7.77 20.62 -13.51
CA GLU A 238 -6.95 20.94 -12.34
C GLU A 238 -5.62 20.17 -12.36
N ALA A 239 -5.61 18.93 -12.84
CA ALA A 239 -4.37 18.17 -13.07
C ALA A 239 -3.47 18.85 -14.12
N GLY A 240 -4.04 19.32 -15.24
CA GLY A 240 -3.30 20.08 -16.26
C GLY A 240 -2.68 21.36 -15.72
N GLU A 241 -3.45 22.17 -14.98
CA GLU A 241 -2.96 23.37 -14.29
C GLU A 241 -1.85 23.02 -13.26
N ALA A 242 -2.01 21.92 -12.53
CA ALA A 242 -1.03 21.43 -11.56
C ALA A 242 0.30 20.99 -12.20
N PHE A 243 0.27 20.26 -13.31
CA PHE A 243 1.47 19.86 -14.04
C PHE A 243 2.18 21.04 -14.69
N PHE A 244 1.43 22.04 -15.19
CA PHE A 244 2.00 23.27 -15.72
C PHE A 244 2.79 24.00 -14.63
N VAL A 245 2.20 24.23 -13.44
CA VAL A 245 2.89 24.88 -12.31
C VAL A 245 4.17 24.13 -11.89
N LEU A 246 4.18 22.79 -11.95
CA LEU A 246 5.36 21.97 -11.62
C LEU A 246 6.47 22.01 -12.68
N PHE A 247 6.23 22.59 -13.86
CA PHE A 247 7.21 22.70 -14.95
C PHE A 247 7.90 24.08 -15.03
N PHE A 248 7.39 25.07 -14.28
CA PHE A 248 7.91 26.44 -14.19
C PHE A 248 8.36 26.82 -12.76
N LEU A 249 8.69 25.82 -11.93
CA LEU A 249 9.22 25.93 -10.57
C LEU A 249 10.44 25.01 -10.38
#